data_AF-C8W388-F1
#
_entry.id   AF-C8W388-F1
#
_cell.length_a   1.000
_cell.length_b   1.000
_cell.length_c   1.000
_cell.angle_alpha   90.00
_cell.angle_beta   90.00
_cell.angle_gamma   90.00
#
_symmetry.space_group_name_H-M   'P 1'
#
loop_
_entity.id
_entity.type
_entity.pdbx_description
1 polymer ?
#
loop_
_entity_poly.entity_id
_entity_poly.type
_entity_poly.pdbx_seq_one_letter_code
_entity_poly.pdbx_strand_id
1 'polypeptide(L)'
;MTAQSRESLSKFGVKISCGIFILSILLYGLGLNFLKSDVFTHYYNPSKHVIVQQNPDTKEIYSWKDSEDNIYTASDSQVSNFSWGTTMLLMIIMVIGALAYNMAINSYTKVLLNREPRMRQTMPRIQ
;
A
#
# COMPACT_ATOMS: atom_id res chain seq x y z
N MET A 1 20.95 24.90 -4.35
CA MET A 1 19.49 24.92 -4.18
C MET A 1 19.00 26.29 -3.78
N THR A 2 18.44 26.98 -4.76
CA THR A 2 17.72 28.24 -4.66
C THR A 2 16.36 28.08 -3.96
N ALA A 3 15.73 29.16 -3.47
CA ALA A 3 14.38 29.10 -2.88
C ALA A 3 13.34 28.52 -3.86
N GLN A 4 13.45 28.91 -5.14
CA GLN A 4 12.58 28.43 -6.22
C GLN A 4 12.71 26.91 -6.45
N SER A 5 13.93 26.36 -6.38
CA SER A 5 14.17 24.91 -6.48
C SER A 5 13.47 24.13 -5.35
N ARG A 6 13.50 24.65 -4.12
CA ARG A 6 12.86 24.03 -2.95
C ARG A 6 11.34 24.01 -3.06
N GLU A 7 10.74 25.11 -3.51
CA GLU A 7 9.29 25.18 -3.71
C GLU A 7 8.83 24.19 -4.79
N SER A 8 9.57 24.09 -5.89
CA SER A 8 9.28 23.13 -6.96
C SER A 8 9.39 21.68 -6.49
N LEU A 9 10.37 21.37 -5.63
CA LEU A 9 10.55 20.06 -5.01
C LEU A 9 9.39 19.72 -4.08
N SER A 10 8.95 20.67 -3.26
CA SER A 10 7.80 20.49 -2.34
C SER A 10 6.51 20.20 -3.12
N LYS A 11 6.22 20.99 -4.16
CA LYS A 11 5.06 20.77 -5.04
C LYS A 11 5.11 19.41 -5.74
N PHE A 12 6.29 18.99 -6.19
CA PHE A 12 6.49 17.67 -6.77
C PHE A 12 6.28 16.56 -5.74
N GLY A 13 6.80 16.71 -4.53
CA GLY A 13 6.63 15.76 -3.43
C GLY A 13 5.17 15.52 -3.09
N VAL A 14 4.36 16.58 -2.99
CA VAL A 14 2.91 16.46 -2.75
C VAL A 14 2.20 15.71 -3.89
N LYS A 15 2.56 15.97 -5.14
CA LYS A 15 1.96 15.27 -6.29
C LYS A 15 2.29 13.77 -6.28
N ILE A 16 3.56 13.44 -6.05
CA ILE A 16 4.01 12.05 -5.99
C ILE A 16 3.41 11.33 -4.78
N SER A 17 3.37 11.95 -3.60
CA SER A 17 2.76 11.33 -2.41
C SER A 17 1.28 11.05 -2.63
N CYS A 18 0.55 11.97 -3.25
CA CYS A 18 -0.85 11.76 -3.63
C CYS A 18 -1.01 10.58 -4.61
N GLY A 19 -0.14 10.50 -5.64
CA GLY A 19 -0.14 9.38 -6.58
C GLY A 19 0.15 8.03 -5.91
N ILE A 20 1.17 7.99 -5.04
CA ILE A 20 1.52 6.77 -4.28
C ILE A 20 0.39 6.37 -3.35
N PHE A 21 -0.29 7.33 -2.71
CA PHE A 21 -1.41 7.06 -1.83
C PHE A 21 -2.57 6.39 -2.58
N ILE A 22 -2.98 6.95 -3.72
CA ILE A 22 -4.04 6.36 -4.57
C ILE A 22 -3.63 4.96 -5.04
N LEU A 23 -2.39 4.80 -5.50
CA LEU A 23 -1.88 3.50 -5.94
C LEU A 23 -1.87 2.48 -4.79
N SER A 24 -1.50 2.90 -3.57
CA SER A 24 -1.50 2.05 -2.38
C SER A 24 -2.89 1.54 -2.03
N ILE A 25 -3.93 2.39 -2.16
CA ILE A 25 -5.32 1.97 -1.94
C ILE A 25 -5.72 0.88 -2.95
N LEU A 26 -5.40 1.08 -4.23
CA LEU A 26 -5.71 0.11 -5.29
C LEU A 26 -4.98 -1.22 -5.07
N LEU A 27 -3.68 -1.17 -4.78
CA LEU A 27 -2.87 -2.36 -4.50
C LEU A 27 -3.36 -3.10 -3.25
N TYR A 28 -3.73 -2.37 -2.21
CA TYR A 28 -4.28 -2.98 -0.99
C TYR A 28 -5.62 -3.67 -1.28
N GLY A 29 -6.53 -3.01 -2.01
CA GLY A 29 -7.80 -3.61 -2.41
C GLY A 29 -7.64 -4.89 -3.25
N LEU A 30 -6.76 -4.86 -4.25
CA LEU A 30 -6.46 -6.04 -5.08
C LEU A 30 -5.78 -7.14 -4.26
N GLY A 31 -4.83 -6.78 -3.40
CA GLY A 31 -4.13 -7.71 -2.53
C GLY A 31 -5.07 -8.36 -1.51
N LEU A 32 -6.04 -7.63 -0.96
CA LEU A 32 -7.07 -8.20 -0.08
C LEU A 32 -7.94 -9.23 -0.81
N ASN A 33 -8.34 -8.94 -2.04
CA ASN A 33 -9.11 -9.88 -2.84
C ASN A 33 -8.29 -11.15 -3.12
N PHE A 34 -7.03 -11.00 -3.52
CA PHE A 34 -6.10 -12.11 -3.73
C PHE A 34 -5.88 -12.95 -2.46
N LEU A 35 -5.67 -12.29 -1.30
CA LEU A 35 -5.53 -12.98 -0.03
C LEU A 35 -6.76 -13.83 0.30
N LYS A 36 -7.98 -13.31 0.05
CA LYS A 36 -9.23 -14.04 0.29
C LYS A 36 -9.48 -15.16 -0.73
N SER A 37 -9.03 -15.01 -1.98
CA SER A 37 -9.32 -15.98 -3.04
C SER A 37 -8.35 -17.14 -3.06
N ASP A 38 -7.06 -16.88 -2.86
CA ASP A 38 -5.97 -17.81 -3.19
C ASP A 38 -5.09 -18.19 -2.01
N VAL A 39 -5.04 -17.38 -0.94
CA VAL A 39 -4.16 -17.64 0.23
C VAL A 39 -4.96 -18.16 1.43
N PHE A 40 -6.04 -17.48 1.78
CA PHE A 40 -6.91 -17.81 2.90
C PHE A 40 -8.26 -18.27 2.38
N THR A 41 -8.25 -19.41 1.68
CA THR A 41 -9.44 -19.97 1.02
C THR A 41 -10.55 -20.30 2.01
N HIS A 42 -10.21 -20.59 3.27
CA HIS A 42 -11.19 -20.88 4.31
C HIS A 42 -11.90 -19.62 4.81
N TYR A 43 -11.40 -18.40 4.51
CA TYR A 43 -12.05 -17.17 4.95
C TYR A 43 -13.41 -16.99 4.26
N TYR A 44 -14.40 -16.46 4.98
CA TYR A 44 -15.75 -16.33 4.45
C TYR A 44 -15.80 -15.51 3.15
N ASN A 45 -16.34 -16.11 2.09
CA ASN A 45 -16.55 -15.48 0.80
C ASN A 45 -18.00 -15.77 0.34
N PRO A 46 -18.87 -14.75 0.20
CA PRO A 46 -20.27 -14.95 -0.16
C PRO A 46 -20.46 -15.55 -1.56
N SER A 47 -19.45 -15.48 -2.44
CA SER A 47 -19.50 -16.09 -3.77
C SER A 47 -19.13 -17.58 -3.77
N LYS A 48 -18.49 -18.08 -2.71
CA LYS A 48 -18.01 -19.47 -2.61
C LYS A 48 -18.64 -20.25 -1.45
N HIS A 49 -19.10 -19.56 -0.40
CA HIS A 49 -19.50 -20.17 0.85
C HIS A 49 -20.96 -19.90 1.19
N VAL A 50 -21.59 -20.89 1.84
CA VAL A 50 -22.95 -20.80 2.38
C VAL A 50 -22.86 -20.72 3.90
N ILE A 51 -23.60 -19.80 4.51
CA ILE A 51 -23.66 -19.64 5.96
C ILE A 51 -24.36 -20.87 6.57
N VAL A 52 -23.72 -21.51 7.55
CA VAL A 52 -24.27 -22.66 8.27
C VAL A 52 -24.84 -22.24 9.62
N GLN A 53 -24.09 -21.43 10.36
CA GLN A 53 -24.50 -20.94 11.66
C GLN A 53 -24.32 -19.42 11.74
N GLN A 54 -25.39 -18.73 12.08
CA GLN A 54 -25.42 -17.28 12.25
C GLN A 54 -26.19 -16.93 13.53
N ASN A 55 -25.74 -15.91 14.25
CA ASN A 55 -26.53 -15.32 15.31
C ASN A 55 -27.79 -14.68 14.70
N PRO A 56 -29.01 -15.06 15.16
CA PRO A 56 -30.25 -14.55 14.57
C PRO A 56 -30.42 -13.04 14.78
N ASP A 57 -29.90 -12.50 15.88
CA ASP A 57 -30.07 -11.12 16.31
C ASP A 57 -28.94 -10.22 15.78
N THR A 58 -27.68 -10.62 15.99
CA THR A 58 -26.51 -9.79 15.61
C THR A 58 -26.05 -10.02 14.17
N LYS A 59 -26.55 -11.05 13.49
CA LYS A 59 -26.11 -11.48 12.16
C LYS A 59 -24.64 -11.87 12.07
N GLU A 60 -23.98 -12.10 13.21
CA GLU A 60 -22.61 -12.63 13.24
C GLU A 60 -22.57 -14.05 12.68
N ILE A 61 -21.64 -14.29 11.75
CA ILE A 61 -21.45 -15.59 11.13
C ILE A 61 -20.45 -16.38 11.98
N TYR A 62 -20.88 -17.52 12.52
CA TYR A 62 -20.02 -18.41 13.31
C TYR A 62 -19.38 -19.51 12.49
N SER A 63 -20.09 -19.97 11.45
CA SER A 63 -19.58 -20.99 10.53
C SER A 63 -20.18 -20.89 9.14
N TRP A 64 -19.41 -21.35 8.15
CA TRP A 64 -19.80 -21.40 6.76
C TRP A 64 -19.24 -22.66 6.11
N LYS A 65 -19.88 -23.10 5.02
CA LYS A 65 -19.46 -24.26 4.25
C LYS A 65 -19.08 -23.92 2.82
N ASP A 66 -18.15 -24.66 2.25
CA ASP A 66 -17.85 -24.62 0.81
C ASP A 66 -18.73 -25.58 -0.01
N SER A 67 -18.44 -25.66 -1.31
CA SER A 67 -19.11 -26.56 -2.26
C SER A 67 -18.78 -28.04 -2.05
N GLU A 68 -17.76 -28.35 -1.26
CA GLU A 68 -17.33 -29.73 -0.93
C GLU A 68 -17.87 -30.17 0.44
N ASP A 69 -18.78 -29.38 1.04
CA ASP A 69 -19.36 -29.58 2.37
C ASP A 69 -18.35 -29.53 3.53
N ASN A 70 -17.17 -28.94 3.33
CA ASN A 70 -16.25 -28.63 4.43
C ASN A 70 -16.78 -27.43 5.23
N ILE A 71 -16.81 -27.54 6.56
CA ILE A 71 -17.30 -26.49 7.46
C ILE A 71 -16.11 -25.77 8.08
N TYR A 72 -16.07 -24.45 7.92
CA TYR A 72 -15.06 -23.57 8.48
C TYR A 72 -15.65 -22.70 9.58
N THR A 73 -14.80 -22.32 10.54
CA THR A 73 -15.15 -21.49 11.68
C THR A 73 -14.10 -20.40 11.90
N ALA A 74 -14.41 -19.43 12.76
CA ALA A 74 -13.46 -18.39 13.14
C ALA A 74 -12.19 -18.92 13.85
N SER A 75 -12.25 -20.13 14.43
CA SER A 75 -11.10 -20.77 15.10
C SER A 75 -10.13 -21.45 14.13
N ASP A 76 -10.46 -21.54 12.85
CA ASP A 76 -9.55 -22.09 11.85
C ASP A 76 -8.27 -21.24 11.78
N SER A 77 -7.12 -21.90 11.70
CA SER A 77 -5.81 -21.26 11.54
C SER A 77 -5.75 -20.31 10.35
N GLN A 78 -6.37 -20.65 9.21
CA GLN A 78 -6.37 -19.75 8.05
C GLN A 78 -7.22 -18.52 8.29
N VAL A 79 -8.37 -18.68 8.95
CA VAL A 79 -9.30 -17.58 9.22
C VAL A 79 -8.72 -16.62 10.25
N SER A 80 -8.14 -17.16 11.33
CA SER A 80 -7.50 -16.37 12.38
C SER A 80 -6.25 -15.63 11.87
N ASN A 81 -5.43 -16.29 11.04
CA ASN A 81 -4.23 -15.70 10.45
C ASN A 81 -4.51 -14.71 9.31
N PHE A 82 -5.74 -14.61 8.82
CA PHE A 82 -6.10 -13.61 7.80
C PHE A 82 -5.73 -12.18 8.24
N SER A 83 -5.94 -11.86 9.51
CA SER A 83 -5.57 -10.56 10.11
C SER A 83 -4.06 -10.27 10.02
N TRP A 84 -3.22 -11.28 10.22
CA TRP A 84 -1.77 -11.17 10.04
C TRP A 84 -1.40 -11.03 8.56
N GLY A 85 -2.09 -11.75 7.68
CA GLY A 85 -1.92 -11.63 6.23
C GLY A 85 -2.23 -10.22 5.71
N THR A 86 -3.33 -9.61 6.14
CA THR A 86 -3.67 -8.23 5.76
C THR A 86 -2.68 -7.22 6.32
N THR A 87 -2.20 -7.43 7.54
CA THR A 87 -1.16 -6.60 8.17
C THR A 87 0.15 -6.69 7.39
N MET A 88 0.58 -7.90 7.01
CA MET A 88 1.79 -8.11 6.20
C MET A 88 1.66 -7.44 4.83
N LEU A 89 0.51 -7.54 4.16
CA LEU A 89 0.24 -6.85 2.91
C LEU A 89 0.37 -5.33 3.07
N LEU A 90 -0.23 -4.75 4.12
CA LEU A 90 -0.14 -3.33 4.41
C LEU A 90 1.33 -2.89 4.60
N MET A 91 2.10 -3.64 5.37
CA MET A 91 3.53 -3.37 5.61
C MET A 91 4.34 -3.40 4.31
N ILE A 92 4.10 -4.39 3.44
CA ILE A 92 4.75 -4.48 2.13
C ILE A 92 4.44 -3.26 1.28
N ILE A 93 3.16 -2.84 1.21
CA ILE A 93 2.74 -1.66 0.43
C ILE A 93 3.40 -0.40 0.98
N MET A 94 3.45 -0.24 2.31
CA MET A 94 4.13 0.91 2.93
C MET A 94 5.62 0.96 2.59
N VAL A 95 6.32 -0.18 2.66
CA VAL A 95 7.74 -0.26 2.31
C VAL A 95 7.97 0.08 0.83
N ILE A 96 7.19 -0.51 -0.07
CA ILE A 96 7.29 -0.22 -1.51
C ILE A 96 6.98 1.26 -1.79
N GLY A 97 5.94 1.82 -1.16
CA GLY A 97 5.57 3.22 -1.29
C GLY A 97 6.67 4.17 -0.80
N ALA A 98 7.30 3.86 0.33
CA ALA A 98 8.41 4.65 0.87
C ALA A 98 9.64 4.60 -0.05
N LEU A 99 9.98 3.41 -0.58
CA LEU A 99 11.07 3.26 -1.54
C LEU A 99 10.79 4.03 -2.83
N ALA A 100 9.59 3.89 -3.39
CA ALA A 100 9.18 4.60 -4.60
C ALA A 100 9.23 6.13 -4.41
N TYR A 101 8.74 6.65 -3.29
CA TYR A 101 8.79 8.07 -2.96
C TYR A 101 10.25 8.56 -2.87
N ASN A 102 11.09 7.86 -2.10
CA ASN A 102 12.50 8.23 -1.94
C ASN A 102 13.26 8.20 -3.28
N MET A 103 13.01 7.20 -4.12
CA MET A 103 13.60 7.12 -5.45
C MET A 103 13.14 8.27 -6.36
N ALA A 104 11.85 8.61 -6.34
CA ALA A 104 11.29 9.70 -7.14
C ALA A 104 11.87 11.06 -6.72
N ILE A 105 11.89 11.34 -5.41
CA ILE A 105 12.46 12.58 -4.86
C ILE A 105 13.95 12.69 -5.15
N ASN A 106 14.72 11.62 -4.94
CA ASN A 106 16.16 11.62 -5.22
C ASN A 106 16.44 11.86 -6.70
N SER A 107 15.68 11.23 -7.59
CA SER A 107 15.82 11.40 -9.04
C SER A 107 15.48 12.82 -9.46
N TYR A 108 14.36 13.36 -8.97
CA TYR A 108 13.95 14.73 -9.29
C TYR A 108 14.92 15.77 -8.75
N THR A 109 15.44 15.57 -7.54
CA THR A 109 16.46 16.44 -6.93
C THR A 109 17.74 16.46 -7.76
N LYS A 110 18.23 15.30 -8.24
CA LYS A 110 19.40 15.23 -9.13
C LYS A 110 19.17 16.00 -10.43
N VAL A 111 17.99 15.85 -11.04
CA VAL A 111 17.62 16.59 -12.26
C VAL A 111 17.59 18.10 -11.99
N LEU A 112 17.06 18.53 -10.85
CA LEU A 112 17.01 19.95 -10.48
C LEU A 112 18.41 20.54 -10.25
N LEU A 113 19.27 19.83 -9.52
CA LEU A 113 20.64 20.27 -9.26
C LEU A 113 21.47 20.40 -10.55
N ASN A 114 21.26 19.49 -11.52
CA ASN A 114 21.92 19.56 -12.83
C ASN A 114 21.41 20.72 -13.70
N ARG A 115 20.21 21.24 -13.43
CA ARG A 115 19.59 22.36 -14.16
C ARG A 115 19.88 23.72 -13.53
N GLU A 116 20.33 23.78 -12.27
CA GLU A 116 20.78 25.06 -11.68
C GLU A 116 22.03 25.53 -12.44
N PRO A 117 22.04 26.74 -13.03
CA PRO A 117 23.25 27.27 -13.62
C PRO A 117 24.32 27.28 -12.52
N ARG A 118 25.48 26.65 -12.76
CA ARG A 118 26.63 26.81 -11.88
C ARG A 118 26.89 28.30 -11.82
N MET A 119 26.48 28.97 -10.75
CA MET A 119 26.98 30.31 -10.47
C MET A 119 28.49 30.11 -10.40
N ARG A 120 29.19 30.49 -11.48
CA ARG A 120 30.63 30.64 -11.46
C ARG A 120 30.88 31.52 -10.27
N GLN A 121 31.53 30.98 -9.23
CA GLN A 121 32.18 31.81 -8.25
C GLN A 121 33.23 32.59 -9.02
N THR A 122 32.85 33.75 -9.53
CA THR A 122 33.77 34.79 -9.96
C THR A 122 34.45 35.24 -8.67
N MET A 123 35.52 34.54 -8.28
CA MET A 123 36.40 35.08 -7.25
C MET A 123 36.94 36.41 -7.80
N PRO A 124 36.79 37.53 -7.08
CA PRO A 124 37.51 38.73 -7.43
C PRO A 124 38.99 38.39 -7.33
N ARG A 125 39.70 38.46 -8.45
CA ARG A 125 41.15 38.40 -8.48
C ARG A 125 41.62 39.63 -7.71
N ILE A 126 42.02 39.43 -6.46
CA ILE A 126 42.69 40.46 -5.68
C ILE A 126 43.97 40.79 -6.46
N GLN A 127 44.00 41.98 -7.05
CA GLN A 127 45.19 42.58 -7.65
C GLN A 127 46.00 43.27 -6.56
#